data_AF-A0A925P7F0-F1
#
_entry.id   AF-A0A925P7F0-F1
#
_cell.length_a   1.000
_cell.length_b   1.000
_cell.length_c   1.000
_cell.angle_alpha   90.00
_cell.angle_beta   90.00
_cell.angle_gamma   90.00
#
_symmetry.space_group_name_H-M   'P 1'
#
loop_
_entity.id
_entity.type
_entity.pdbx_description
1 polymer ?
#
loop_
_entity_poly.entity_id
_entity_poly.type
_entity_poly.pdbx_seq_one_letter_code
_entity_poly.pdbx_strand_id
1 'polypeptide(L)'
;AGDGRDGLAAMTLHRLGVHAAKAWFFQGDTVVCLGAGIRADDQAAPLVTTLEQCWARGDVTRGDGWARHNGVTYHQLGDGTFRAETTPRNGSWRTMDRLQGSTRKVEGEIFTAWIEHGATPATYAYLVEVSNGGAAPRVLVNTENIQAVASAASELVQIVFRKPASLTLPDKLRIDADQPCLVQLRRPIGAASWSLSVGNPAHRVGDVQITLTIASDTKTITFAFPDSPFAGQPQTRTLAFP
;
A
#
# COMPACT_ATOMS: atom_id res chain seq x y z
N ALA A 1 -0.10 -2.34 -10.60
CA ALA A 1 1.02 -2.15 -11.54
C ALA A 1 2.27 -2.78 -10.94
N GLY A 2 3.26 -3.13 -11.74
CA GLY A 2 4.45 -3.82 -11.27
C GLY A 2 5.28 -4.39 -12.42
N ASP A 3 6.51 -4.78 -12.12
CA ASP A 3 7.49 -5.26 -13.10
C ASP A 3 7.90 -6.73 -12.86
N GLY A 4 7.12 -7.46 -12.06
CA GLY A 4 7.39 -8.86 -11.70
C GLY A 4 8.34 -9.01 -10.51
N ARG A 5 8.99 -7.93 -10.06
CA ARG A 5 9.80 -7.89 -8.84
C ARG A 5 9.16 -7.01 -7.77
N ASP A 6 8.87 -5.76 -8.13
CA ASP A 6 8.22 -4.78 -7.28
C ASP A 6 6.85 -4.43 -7.86
N GLY A 7 5.96 -3.92 -7.01
CA GLY A 7 4.61 -3.58 -7.44
C GLY A 7 3.85 -2.73 -6.44
N LEU A 8 2.67 -2.31 -6.86
CA LEU A 8 1.71 -1.66 -5.99
C LEU A 8 0.29 -2.13 -6.27
N ALA A 9 -0.50 -2.15 -5.20
CA ALA A 9 -1.92 -2.46 -5.20
C ALA A 9 -2.68 -1.38 -4.43
N ALA A 10 -3.96 -1.20 -4.77
CA ALA A 10 -4.83 -0.26 -4.10
C ALA A 10 -6.25 -0.82 -4.00
N MET A 11 -6.96 -0.40 -2.96
CA MET A 11 -8.35 -0.71 -2.71
C MET A 11 -9.09 0.55 -2.25
N THR A 12 -10.31 0.73 -2.75
CA THR A 12 -11.29 1.65 -2.17
C THR A 12 -12.27 0.80 -1.39
N LEU A 13 -12.18 0.85 -0.07
CA LEU A 13 -13.08 0.16 0.84
C LEU A 13 -14.34 1.00 1.01
N HIS A 14 -15.49 0.40 0.72
CA HIS A 14 -16.80 0.88 1.12
C HIS A 14 -17.63 -0.33 1.54
N ARG A 15 -17.67 -0.60 2.85
CA ARG A 15 -18.31 -1.82 3.38
C ARG A 15 -18.87 -1.57 4.76
N LEU A 16 -20.15 -1.89 4.96
CA LEU A 16 -20.85 -1.74 6.24
C LEU A 16 -20.69 -0.32 6.83
N GLY A 17 -20.78 0.71 5.99
CA GLY A 17 -20.62 2.11 6.39
C GLY A 17 -19.18 2.54 6.70
N VAL A 18 -18.19 1.67 6.56
CA VAL A 18 -16.76 2.02 6.69
C VAL A 18 -16.18 2.34 5.33
N HIS A 19 -15.49 3.48 5.24
CA HIS A 19 -14.84 4.00 4.04
C HIS A 19 -13.33 4.14 4.26
N ALA A 20 -12.52 3.72 3.29
CA ALA A 20 -11.06 3.94 3.32
C ALA A 20 -10.41 3.80 1.94
N ALA A 21 -9.42 4.64 1.67
CA ALA A 21 -8.47 4.47 0.58
C ALA A 21 -7.24 3.72 1.08
N LYS A 22 -7.09 2.43 0.74
CA LYS A 22 -5.98 1.57 1.19
C LYS A 22 -5.03 1.30 0.02
N ALA A 23 -3.73 1.37 0.25
CA ALA A 23 -2.70 1.08 -0.76
C ALA A 23 -1.51 0.33 -0.15
N TRP A 24 -0.89 -0.52 -0.95
CA TRP A 24 0.27 -1.34 -0.59
C TRP A 24 1.34 -1.17 -1.65
N PHE A 25 2.56 -0.89 -1.20
CA PHE A 25 3.72 -0.59 -2.03
C PHE A 25 4.81 -1.61 -1.70
N PHE A 26 5.00 -2.57 -2.61
CA PHE A 26 5.93 -3.69 -2.46
C PHE A 26 7.28 -3.29 -3.06
N GLN A 27 8.32 -3.29 -2.23
CA GLN A 27 9.68 -2.86 -2.60
C GLN A 27 10.72 -3.77 -1.95
N GLY A 28 11.23 -4.75 -2.69
CA GLY A 28 12.12 -5.78 -2.17
C GLY A 28 11.50 -6.52 -0.99
N ASP A 29 12.18 -6.52 0.16
CA ASP A 29 11.74 -7.20 1.39
C ASP A 29 10.84 -6.34 2.28
N THR A 30 10.32 -5.24 1.73
CA THR A 30 9.47 -4.29 2.45
C THR A 30 8.12 -4.08 1.79
N VAL A 31 7.13 -3.79 2.63
CA VAL A 31 5.81 -3.32 2.20
C VAL A 31 5.45 -2.07 2.97
N VAL A 32 5.29 -0.94 2.26
CA VAL A 32 4.67 0.25 2.85
C VAL A 32 3.17 0.18 2.63
N CYS A 33 2.41 0.35 3.71
CA CYS A 33 0.96 0.26 3.72
C CYS A 33 0.39 1.63 4.10
N LEU A 34 -0.37 2.23 3.19
CA LEU A 34 -0.98 3.54 3.37
C LEU A 34 -2.49 3.45 3.44
N GLY A 35 -3.08 4.28 4.31
CA GLY A 35 -4.52 4.46 4.46
C GLY A 35 -4.86 5.94 4.54
N ALA A 36 -5.92 6.35 3.83
CA ALA A 36 -6.43 7.72 3.88
C ALA A 36 -7.96 7.76 3.77
N GLY A 37 -8.55 8.89 4.19
CA GLY A 37 -10.00 9.08 4.12
C GLY A 37 -10.80 8.13 5.01
N ILE A 38 -10.17 7.60 6.07
CA ILE A 38 -10.73 6.54 6.91
C ILE A 38 -11.83 7.11 7.79
N ARG A 39 -13.05 6.61 7.62
CA ARG A 39 -14.23 7.07 8.36
C ARG A 39 -15.28 5.98 8.41
N ALA A 40 -16.22 6.14 9.33
CA ALA A 40 -17.43 5.35 9.38
C ALA A 40 -18.65 6.27 9.43
N ASP A 41 -19.75 5.81 8.83
CA ASP A 41 -21.04 6.49 8.89
C ASP A 41 -21.57 6.51 10.33
N ASP A 42 -21.35 5.41 11.06
CA ASP A 42 -21.59 5.31 12.50
C ASP A 42 -20.25 5.36 13.26
N GLN A 43 -20.12 6.34 14.16
CA GLN A 43 -18.92 6.56 14.97
C GLN A 43 -19.02 5.99 16.39
N ALA A 44 -20.01 5.13 16.66
CA ALA A 44 -20.19 4.50 17.97
C ALA A 44 -19.04 3.57 18.38
N ALA A 45 -18.29 3.03 17.41
CA ALA A 45 -17.15 2.15 17.65
C ALA A 45 -15.85 2.76 17.11
N PRO A 46 -14.71 2.53 17.78
CA PRO A 46 -13.41 2.98 17.29
C PRO A 46 -13.04 2.25 16.00
N LEU A 47 -12.41 2.96 15.07
CA LEU A 47 -11.83 2.36 13.88
C LEU A 47 -10.38 1.96 14.17
N VAL A 48 -10.01 0.77 13.72
CA VAL A 48 -8.63 0.29 13.78
C VAL A 48 -8.17 -0.22 12.43
N THR A 49 -6.86 -0.27 12.22
CA THR A 49 -6.26 -1.04 11.13
C THR A 49 -5.29 -2.04 11.71
N THR A 50 -5.61 -3.31 11.56
CA THR A 50 -4.74 -4.42 11.94
C THR A 50 -3.61 -4.57 10.94
N LEU A 51 -2.38 -4.61 11.44
CA LEU A 51 -1.18 -4.89 10.66
C LEU A 51 -0.93 -6.39 10.58
N GLU A 52 -1.13 -7.10 11.71
CA GLU A 52 -0.92 -8.53 11.84
C GLU A 52 -1.81 -9.12 12.94
N GLN A 53 -2.25 -10.37 12.76
CA GLN A 53 -2.87 -11.17 13.81
C GLN A 53 -2.56 -12.66 13.58
N CYS A 54 -1.52 -13.17 14.22
CA CYS A 54 -1.00 -14.51 13.96
C CYS A 54 -0.62 -15.26 15.25
N TRP A 55 -0.38 -16.57 15.14
CA TRP A 55 0.15 -17.34 16.27
C TRP A 55 1.45 -16.75 16.77
N ALA A 56 1.54 -16.50 18.08
CA ALA A 56 2.80 -16.12 18.69
C ALA A 56 3.81 -17.27 18.55
N ARG A 57 5.04 -16.92 18.20
CA ARG A 57 6.15 -17.83 17.89
C ARG A 57 7.46 -17.14 18.27
N GLY A 58 8.23 -17.76 19.14
CA GLY A 58 9.46 -17.17 19.67
C GLY A 58 9.20 -15.83 20.36
N ASP A 59 10.25 -15.02 20.43
CA ASP A 59 10.21 -13.75 21.13
C ASP A 59 9.45 -12.68 20.35
N VAL A 60 8.75 -11.82 21.10
CA VAL A 60 8.13 -10.59 20.60
C VAL A 60 8.79 -9.41 21.28
N THR A 61 9.50 -8.58 20.52
CA THR A 61 10.06 -7.31 21.01
C THR A 61 9.21 -6.14 20.54
N ARG A 62 9.13 -5.09 21.36
CA ARG A 62 8.25 -3.94 21.14
C ARG A 62 8.95 -2.67 21.59
N GLY A 63 8.59 -1.57 20.97
CA GLY A 63 8.95 -0.23 21.41
C GLY A 63 7.90 0.78 20.97
N ASP A 64 8.21 2.06 21.15
CA ASP A 64 7.31 3.12 20.73
C ASP A 64 7.17 3.13 19.19
N GLY A 65 5.94 2.94 18.70
CA GLY A 65 5.65 2.88 17.27
C GLY A 65 6.20 1.67 16.51
N TRP A 66 6.68 0.61 17.16
CA TRP A 66 7.12 -0.60 16.45
C TRP A 66 7.01 -1.91 17.25
N ALA A 67 6.93 -3.03 16.54
CA ALA A 67 7.05 -4.36 17.10
C ALA A 67 7.80 -5.30 16.15
N ARG A 68 8.48 -6.31 16.69
CA ARG A 68 9.11 -7.38 15.91
C ARG A 68 8.64 -8.73 16.41
N HIS A 69 8.23 -9.57 15.49
CA HIS A 69 7.76 -10.92 15.77
C HIS A 69 8.06 -11.84 14.58
N ASN A 70 8.55 -13.06 14.85
CA ASN A 70 8.75 -14.11 13.85
C ASN A 70 9.54 -13.68 12.59
N GLY A 71 10.60 -12.88 12.79
CA GLY A 71 11.45 -12.38 11.70
C GLY A 71 10.91 -11.17 10.94
N VAL A 72 9.73 -10.65 11.31
CA VAL A 72 9.10 -9.48 10.69
C VAL A 72 9.10 -8.31 11.67
N THR A 73 9.46 -7.12 11.19
CA THR A 73 9.33 -5.87 11.93
C THR A 73 8.20 -5.03 11.35
N TYR A 74 7.40 -4.44 12.23
CA TYR A 74 6.30 -3.55 11.91
C TYR A 74 6.62 -2.17 12.48
N HIS A 75 6.62 -1.12 11.66
CA HIS A 75 6.87 0.26 12.08
C HIS A 75 5.70 1.16 11.72
N GLN A 76 5.25 1.97 12.67
CA GLN A 76 4.36 3.10 12.41
C GLN A 76 5.15 4.21 11.69
N LEU A 77 4.56 4.77 10.63
CA LEU A 77 5.15 5.84 9.81
C LEU A 77 4.29 7.11 9.77
N GLY A 78 3.13 7.11 10.41
CA GLY A 78 2.17 8.23 10.34
C GLY A 78 1.25 8.26 11.55
N ASP A 79 0.09 8.90 11.37
CA ASP A 79 -0.84 9.20 12.46
C ASP A 79 -1.49 7.95 13.09
N GLY A 80 -2.15 8.16 14.23
CA GLY A 80 -2.81 7.12 15.02
C GLY A 80 -1.97 6.62 16.19
N THR A 81 -2.47 5.63 16.92
CA THR A 81 -1.76 5.02 18.05
C THR A 81 -1.44 3.56 17.73
N PHE A 82 -0.15 3.25 17.62
CA PHE A 82 0.31 1.88 17.44
C PHE A 82 0.15 1.06 18.73
N ARG A 83 -0.37 -0.15 18.59
CA ARG A 83 -0.55 -1.13 19.65
C ARG A 83 -0.01 -2.48 19.18
N ALA A 84 0.62 -3.21 20.09
CA ALA A 84 1.01 -4.59 19.85
C ALA A 84 0.91 -5.40 21.15
N GLU A 85 0.21 -6.54 21.11
CA GLU A 85 0.03 -7.42 22.26
C GLU A 85 0.26 -8.89 21.90
N THR A 86 0.46 -9.72 22.92
CA THR A 86 0.39 -11.18 22.80
C THR A 86 -0.57 -11.66 23.87
N THR A 87 -1.69 -12.25 23.46
CA THR A 87 -2.74 -12.69 24.38
C THR A 87 -3.21 -14.11 24.07
N PRO A 88 -3.51 -14.94 25.10
CA PRO A 88 -4.10 -16.26 24.90
C PRO A 88 -5.51 -16.12 24.33
N ARG A 89 -5.80 -16.85 23.26
CA ARG A 89 -7.12 -16.93 22.65
C ARG A 89 -7.56 -18.38 22.57
N ASN A 90 -8.86 -18.62 22.64
CA ASN A 90 -9.47 -19.92 22.37
C ASN A 90 -10.73 -19.79 21.52
N GLY A 91 -11.05 -20.84 20.77
CA GLY A 91 -12.26 -20.92 19.96
C GLY A 91 -12.54 -22.34 19.50
N SER A 92 -13.74 -22.59 18.99
CA SER A 92 -14.12 -23.88 18.39
C SER A 92 -14.58 -23.68 16.96
N TRP A 93 -14.27 -24.60 16.06
CA TRP A 93 -14.72 -24.52 14.67
C TRP A 93 -16.25 -24.42 14.53
N ARG A 94 -17.01 -24.94 15.51
CA ARG A 94 -18.47 -24.84 15.57
C ARG A 94 -19.01 -23.40 15.49
N THR A 95 -18.27 -22.39 15.93
CA THR A 95 -18.74 -20.98 15.87
C THR A 95 -18.67 -20.40 14.46
N MET A 96 -17.76 -20.92 13.62
CA MET A 96 -17.58 -20.50 12.23
C MET A 96 -18.40 -21.37 11.28
N ASP A 97 -18.42 -22.69 11.50
CA ASP A 97 -19.24 -23.65 10.78
C ASP A 97 -20.17 -24.38 11.76
N ARG A 98 -21.42 -23.91 11.80
CA ARG A 98 -22.45 -24.47 12.67
C ARG A 98 -22.91 -25.86 12.25
N LEU A 99 -22.65 -26.30 11.02
CA LEU A 99 -23.11 -27.58 10.51
C LEU A 99 -22.08 -28.68 10.77
N GLN A 100 -20.83 -28.48 10.34
CA GLN A 100 -19.79 -29.52 10.40
C GLN A 100 -18.65 -29.22 11.37
N GLY A 101 -18.59 -28.00 11.93
CA GLY A 101 -17.51 -27.59 12.82
C GLY A 101 -17.50 -28.37 14.14
N SER A 102 -16.30 -28.80 14.56
CA SER A 102 -16.09 -29.44 15.85
C SER A 102 -16.33 -28.48 17.01
N THR A 103 -16.92 -28.99 18.10
CA THR A 103 -17.09 -28.27 19.38
C THR A 103 -15.81 -28.24 20.22
N ARG A 104 -14.77 -28.98 19.84
CA ARG A 104 -13.49 -29.00 20.54
C ARG A 104 -12.87 -27.60 20.51
N LYS A 105 -12.44 -27.10 21.67
CA LYS A 105 -11.67 -25.87 21.76
C LYS A 105 -10.25 -26.07 21.24
N VAL A 106 -9.79 -25.08 20.49
CA VAL A 106 -8.39 -24.87 20.10
C VAL A 106 -7.94 -23.59 20.77
N GLU A 107 -6.75 -23.61 21.36
CA GLU A 107 -6.23 -22.53 22.20
C GLU A 107 -4.77 -22.24 21.87
N GLY A 108 -4.34 -21.00 22.13
CA GLY A 108 -2.93 -20.62 22.17
C GLY A 108 -2.72 -19.11 22.08
N GLU A 109 -1.46 -18.70 22.14
CA GLU A 109 -1.06 -17.30 22.15
C GLU A 109 -1.14 -16.67 20.76
N ILE A 110 -1.77 -15.50 20.66
CA ILE A 110 -1.91 -14.73 19.42
C ILE A 110 -1.16 -13.41 19.56
N PHE A 111 -0.21 -13.16 18.67
CA PHE A 111 0.39 -11.85 18.46
C PHE A 111 -0.55 -11.00 17.59
N THR A 112 -0.87 -9.79 18.06
CA THR A 112 -1.70 -8.83 17.32
C THR A 112 -1.02 -7.48 17.32
N ALA A 113 -0.93 -6.83 16.16
CA ALA A 113 -0.47 -5.46 16.01
C ALA A 113 -1.50 -4.63 15.22
N TRP A 114 -1.84 -3.44 15.69
CA TRP A 114 -2.83 -2.57 15.06
C TRP A 114 -2.53 -1.09 15.31
N ILE A 115 -3.13 -0.23 14.48
CA ILE A 115 -3.21 1.21 14.68
C ILE A 115 -4.65 1.55 15.07
N GLU A 116 -4.80 2.23 16.20
CA GLU A 116 -6.04 2.87 16.62
C GLU A 116 -6.15 4.22 15.91
N HIS A 117 -7.25 4.43 15.18
CA HIS A 117 -7.49 5.69 14.47
C HIS A 117 -8.07 6.73 15.44
N GLY A 118 -7.58 7.95 15.34
CA GLY A 118 -8.09 9.09 16.09
C GLY A 118 -9.29 9.74 15.41
N ALA A 119 -9.25 11.08 15.30
CA ALA A 119 -10.31 11.84 14.65
C ALA A 119 -10.48 11.45 13.17
N THR A 120 -11.73 11.40 12.70
CA THR A 120 -12.06 11.09 11.31
C THR A 120 -12.29 12.35 10.48
N PRO A 121 -11.98 12.38 9.17
CA PRO A 121 -11.35 11.30 8.42
C PRO A 121 -9.88 11.09 8.80
N ALA A 122 -9.51 9.85 9.13
CA ALA A 122 -8.18 9.49 9.59
C ALA A 122 -7.29 8.98 8.45
N THR A 123 -6.00 8.87 8.75
CA THR A 123 -4.96 8.28 7.91
C THR A 123 -4.22 7.20 8.73
N TYR A 124 -3.56 6.28 8.05
CA TYR A 124 -2.48 5.47 8.64
C TYR A 124 -1.33 5.34 7.66
N ALA A 125 -0.14 5.12 8.20
CA ALA A 125 1.01 4.65 7.44
C ALA A 125 1.82 3.68 8.30
N TYR A 126 2.19 2.53 7.74
CA TYR A 126 3.11 1.59 8.40
C TYR A 126 3.99 0.86 7.39
N LEU A 127 5.13 0.37 7.87
CA LEU A 127 6.09 -0.45 7.15
C LEU A 127 6.09 -1.86 7.72
N VAL A 128 6.07 -2.86 6.84
CA VAL A 128 6.39 -4.25 7.15
C VAL A 128 7.75 -4.55 6.52
N GLU A 129 8.69 -5.05 7.32
CA GLU A 129 10.06 -5.36 6.91
C GLU A 129 10.43 -6.79 7.32
N VAL A 130 10.94 -7.60 6.39
CA VAL A 130 11.34 -9.00 6.64
C VAL A 130 12.86 -9.17 6.80
N SER A 131 13.67 -8.21 6.37
CA SER A 131 15.13 -8.24 6.49
C SER A 131 15.67 -6.97 7.15
N ASN A 132 16.64 -7.11 8.06
CA ASN A 132 17.21 -5.94 8.75
C ASN A 132 18.22 -5.24 7.84
N GLY A 133 18.05 -3.93 7.60
CA GLY A 133 19.15 -3.05 7.22
C GLY A 133 19.08 -2.37 5.86
N GLY A 134 17.93 -2.40 5.18
CA GLY A 134 17.68 -1.56 4.01
C GLY A 134 17.35 -0.11 4.40
N ALA A 135 17.62 0.86 3.53
CA ALA A 135 17.06 2.20 3.71
C ALA A 135 15.54 2.14 3.51
N ALA A 136 14.78 2.51 4.54
CA ALA A 136 13.32 2.46 4.50
C ALA A 136 12.76 3.35 3.37
N PRO A 137 11.76 2.88 2.62
CA PRO A 137 11.04 3.73 1.69
C PRO A 137 10.38 4.92 2.40
N ARG A 138 10.32 6.07 1.72
CA ARG A 138 9.68 7.28 2.23
C ARG A 138 8.27 7.44 1.67
N VAL A 139 7.34 7.84 2.52
CA VAL A 139 6.01 8.30 2.10
C VAL A 139 6.16 9.69 1.49
N LEU A 140 5.69 9.88 0.26
CA LEU A 140 5.69 11.18 -0.42
C LEU A 140 4.38 11.94 -0.20
N VAL A 141 3.26 11.22 -0.31
CA VAL A 141 1.91 11.77 -0.11
C VAL A 141 0.99 10.64 0.35
N ASN A 142 0.08 10.94 1.27
CA ASN A 142 -0.95 10.01 1.72
C ASN A 142 -2.29 10.74 1.89
N THR A 143 -3.01 10.89 0.78
CA THR A 143 -4.35 11.50 0.73
C THR A 143 -5.35 10.51 0.13
N GLU A 144 -6.65 10.80 0.25
CA GLU A 144 -7.68 9.96 -0.35
C GLU A 144 -7.54 9.89 -1.88
N ASN A 145 -7.05 10.94 -2.54
CA ASN A 145 -6.92 10.98 -4.01
C ASN A 145 -5.57 10.47 -4.53
N ILE A 146 -4.47 10.73 -3.80
CA ILE A 146 -3.11 10.34 -4.20
C ILE A 146 -2.39 9.71 -3.00
N GLN A 147 -1.82 8.51 -3.20
CA GLN A 147 -0.91 7.88 -2.26
C GLN A 147 0.37 7.51 -2.99
N ALA A 148 1.54 7.91 -2.48
CA ALA A 148 2.80 7.61 -3.14
C ALA A 148 3.95 7.36 -2.16
N VAL A 149 4.84 6.46 -2.58
CA VAL A 149 6.04 6.04 -1.85
C VAL A 149 7.22 6.07 -2.80
N ALA A 150 8.38 6.47 -2.28
CA ALA A 150 9.64 6.40 -3.01
C ALA A 150 10.71 5.68 -2.20
N SER A 151 11.54 4.90 -2.86
CA SER A 151 12.77 4.37 -2.26
C SER A 151 13.97 4.89 -3.03
N ALA A 152 14.88 5.54 -2.32
CA ALA A 152 16.16 5.95 -2.88
C ALA A 152 17.05 4.73 -3.16
N ALA A 153 16.98 3.69 -2.31
CA ALA A 153 17.79 2.48 -2.45
C ALA A 153 17.43 1.64 -3.67
N SER A 154 16.15 1.59 -4.06
CA SER A 154 15.68 0.87 -5.26
C SER A 154 15.37 1.77 -6.45
N GLU A 155 15.61 3.08 -6.31
CA GLU A 155 15.42 4.10 -7.34
C GLU A 155 14.01 4.05 -7.96
N LEU A 156 13.03 3.81 -7.08
CA LEU A 156 11.67 3.44 -7.40
C LEU A 156 10.69 4.45 -6.81
N VAL A 157 9.72 4.87 -7.60
CA VAL A 157 8.58 5.67 -7.18
C VAL A 157 7.31 4.94 -7.58
N GLN A 158 6.39 4.79 -6.64
CA GLN A 158 5.11 4.13 -6.87
C GLN A 158 3.99 5.05 -6.40
N ILE A 159 2.96 5.21 -7.24
CA ILE A 159 1.89 6.19 -7.07
C ILE A 159 0.55 5.55 -7.39
N VAL A 160 -0.41 5.76 -6.49
CA VAL A 160 -1.83 5.47 -6.69
C VAL A 160 -2.54 6.79 -7.00
N PHE A 161 -3.06 6.94 -8.20
CA PHE A 161 -4.00 8.00 -8.58
C PHE A 161 -5.43 7.44 -8.55
N ARG A 162 -6.30 7.97 -7.68
CA ARG A 162 -7.73 7.61 -7.66
C ARG A 162 -8.61 8.52 -8.49
N LYS A 163 -8.06 9.65 -8.94
CA LYS A 163 -8.68 10.65 -9.82
C LYS A 163 -7.59 11.19 -10.76
N PRO A 164 -7.97 11.82 -11.89
CA PRO A 164 -7.03 12.62 -12.68
C PRO A 164 -6.34 13.63 -11.77
N ALA A 165 -5.00 13.61 -11.72
CA ALA A 165 -4.23 14.47 -10.84
C ALA A 165 -2.76 14.53 -11.23
N SER A 166 -2.05 15.44 -10.55
CA SER A 166 -0.63 15.67 -10.72
C SER A 166 0.10 15.45 -9.40
N LEU A 167 1.30 14.87 -9.46
CA LEU A 167 2.23 14.80 -8.34
C LEU A 167 3.59 15.35 -8.78
N THR A 168 4.09 16.35 -8.06
CA THR A 168 5.46 16.83 -8.22
C THR A 168 6.35 16.18 -7.16
N LEU A 169 7.38 15.46 -7.60
CA LEU A 169 8.37 14.84 -6.73
C LEU A 169 9.34 15.89 -6.15
N PRO A 170 10.09 15.56 -5.07
CA PRO A 170 11.04 16.49 -4.46
C PRO A 170 12.13 17.04 -5.41
N ASP A 171 12.47 16.28 -6.45
CA ASP A 171 13.43 16.68 -7.49
C ASP A 171 12.78 17.38 -8.69
N LYS A 172 11.54 17.86 -8.52
CA LYS A 172 10.78 18.65 -9.49
C LYS A 172 10.27 17.89 -10.70
N LEU A 173 10.45 16.56 -10.77
CA LEU A 173 9.74 15.75 -11.76
C LEU A 173 8.23 15.80 -11.45
N ARG A 174 7.45 16.36 -12.37
CA ARG A 174 5.99 16.35 -12.33
C ARG A 174 5.46 15.16 -13.12
N ILE A 175 4.52 14.44 -12.53
CA ILE A 175 3.84 13.29 -13.09
C ILE A 175 2.35 13.59 -13.09
N ASP A 176 1.76 13.71 -14.28
CA ASP A 176 0.34 13.92 -14.48
C ASP A 176 -0.29 12.62 -14.99
N ALA A 177 -1.41 12.22 -14.37
CA ALA A 177 -2.26 11.14 -14.83
C ALA A 177 -3.63 11.72 -15.24
N ASP A 178 -4.06 11.42 -16.47
CA ASP A 178 -5.33 11.89 -17.01
C ASP A 178 -6.55 11.14 -16.45
N GLN A 179 -6.34 10.00 -15.80
CA GLN A 179 -7.37 9.19 -15.17
C GLN A 179 -6.84 8.37 -13.98
N PRO A 180 -7.74 7.73 -13.20
CA PRO A 180 -7.34 6.84 -12.12
C PRO A 180 -6.44 5.70 -12.63
N CYS A 181 -5.25 5.57 -12.06
CA CYS A 181 -4.28 4.55 -12.45
C CYS A 181 -3.28 4.26 -11.33
N LEU A 182 -2.57 3.14 -11.48
CA LEU A 182 -1.42 2.79 -10.66
C LEU A 182 -0.16 3.01 -11.49
N VAL A 183 0.81 3.76 -10.96
CA VAL A 183 2.05 4.10 -11.66
C VAL A 183 3.24 3.59 -10.86
N GLN A 184 4.14 2.88 -11.52
CA GLN A 184 5.45 2.51 -11.01
C GLN A 184 6.52 3.06 -11.96
N LEU A 185 7.32 4.00 -11.47
CA LEU A 185 8.43 4.63 -12.19
C LEU A 185 9.75 4.16 -11.57
N ARG A 186 10.56 3.46 -12.36
CA ARG A 186 11.93 3.07 -12.00
C ARG A 186 12.90 3.90 -12.82
N ARG A 187 13.82 4.58 -12.13
CA ARG A 187 14.71 5.58 -12.73
C ARG A 187 16.12 5.49 -12.14
N PRO A 188 16.91 4.51 -12.58
CA PRO A 188 18.24 4.33 -12.02
C PRO A 188 19.15 5.54 -12.27
N ILE A 189 19.95 5.93 -11.29
CA ILE A 189 20.88 7.05 -11.39
C ILE A 189 21.88 6.77 -12.52
N GLY A 190 22.03 7.73 -13.43
CA GLY A 190 22.92 7.62 -14.59
C GLY A 190 22.39 6.75 -15.73
N ALA A 191 21.18 6.19 -15.63
CA ALA A 191 20.58 5.45 -16.73
C ALA A 191 20.03 6.40 -17.80
N ALA A 192 20.29 6.07 -19.07
CA ALA A 192 19.77 6.80 -20.24
C ALA A 192 18.26 6.59 -20.47
N SER A 193 17.63 5.69 -19.73
CA SER A 193 16.21 5.40 -19.87
C SER A 193 15.56 5.01 -18.54
N TRP A 194 14.30 5.37 -18.39
CA TRP A 194 13.46 5.02 -17.25
C TRP A 194 12.42 3.99 -17.68
N SER A 195 11.98 3.17 -16.73
CA SER A 195 10.90 2.20 -16.92
C SER A 195 9.65 2.68 -16.22
N LEU A 196 8.54 2.73 -16.93
CA LEU A 196 7.24 3.15 -16.44
C LEU A 196 6.24 2.01 -16.64
N SER A 197 5.77 1.42 -15.54
CA SER A 197 4.70 0.42 -15.52
C SER A 197 3.41 1.08 -15.01
N VAL A 198 2.35 0.99 -15.81
CA VAL A 198 1.04 1.58 -15.51
C VAL A 198 0.00 0.48 -15.46
N GLY A 199 -0.90 0.53 -14.48
CA GLY A 199 -2.04 -0.36 -14.37
C GLY A 199 -3.35 0.42 -14.33
N ASN A 200 -4.37 -0.10 -14.99
CA ASN A 200 -5.73 0.44 -14.95
C ASN A 200 -6.59 -0.39 -13.97
N PRO A 201 -6.77 0.05 -12.72
CA PRO A 201 -7.52 -0.71 -11.71
C PRO A 201 -9.02 -0.75 -11.99
N ALA A 202 -9.54 0.02 -12.94
CA ALA A 202 -10.96 -0.03 -13.30
C ALA A 202 -11.32 -1.24 -14.18
N HIS A 203 -10.32 -1.97 -14.69
CA HIS A 203 -10.51 -3.09 -15.63
C HIS A 203 -11.37 -2.70 -16.85
N ARG A 204 -11.21 -1.47 -17.35
CA ARG A 204 -11.91 -0.96 -18.52
C ARG A 204 -10.96 -0.82 -19.70
N VAL A 205 -11.50 -1.06 -20.89
CA VAL A 205 -10.83 -0.70 -22.15
C VAL A 205 -10.59 0.79 -22.20
N GLY A 206 -9.41 1.20 -22.63
CA GLY A 206 -9.10 2.60 -22.87
C GLY A 206 -7.63 2.93 -22.70
N ASP A 207 -7.31 4.18 -22.99
CA ASP A 207 -5.95 4.70 -23.04
C ASP A 207 -5.68 5.58 -21.82
N VAL A 208 -4.78 5.16 -20.93
CA VAL A 208 -4.29 6.02 -19.84
C VAL A 208 -3.08 6.80 -20.35
N GLN A 209 -3.12 8.13 -20.19
CA GLN A 209 -1.99 8.99 -20.51
C GLN A 209 -1.25 9.41 -19.25
N ILE A 210 0.05 9.17 -19.25
CA ILE A 210 0.96 9.71 -18.24
C ILE A 210 1.83 10.78 -18.90
N THR A 211 1.81 11.98 -18.35
CA THR A 211 2.70 13.06 -18.76
C THR A 211 3.78 13.26 -17.70
N LEU A 212 5.03 13.23 -18.14
CA LEU A 212 6.20 13.50 -17.33
C LEU A 212 6.78 14.86 -17.74
N THR A 213 7.00 15.74 -16.77
CA THR A 213 7.60 17.05 -17.00
C THR A 213 8.76 17.30 -16.03
N ILE A 214 9.94 17.63 -16.56
CA ILE A 214 11.07 18.12 -15.78
C ILE A 214 11.62 19.38 -16.44
N ALA A 215 11.79 20.46 -15.67
CA ALA A 215 12.14 21.77 -16.21
C ALA A 215 11.22 22.16 -17.40
N SER A 216 11.76 22.29 -18.62
CA SER A 216 11.00 22.57 -19.85
C SER A 216 10.66 21.32 -20.67
N ASP A 217 11.26 20.17 -20.36
CA ASP A 217 11.06 18.93 -21.11
C ASP A 217 9.80 18.22 -20.65
N THR A 218 8.90 17.95 -21.60
CA THR A 218 7.63 17.25 -21.35
C THR A 218 7.48 16.08 -22.31
N LYS A 219 7.13 14.90 -21.79
CA LYS A 219 6.73 13.74 -22.61
C LYS A 219 5.44 13.14 -22.11
N THR A 220 4.50 12.93 -23.02
CA THR A 220 3.26 12.20 -22.79
C THR A 220 3.37 10.80 -23.37
N ILE A 221 2.96 9.80 -22.60
CA ILE A 221 3.02 8.40 -22.96
C ILE A 221 1.61 7.82 -22.83
N THR A 222 1.14 7.17 -23.87
CA THR A 222 -0.15 6.49 -23.90
C THR A 222 0.00 5.00 -23.59
N PHE A 223 -0.76 4.51 -22.62
CA PHE A 223 -0.88 3.12 -22.24
C PHE A 223 -2.25 2.59 -22.63
N ALA A 224 -2.30 1.82 -23.71
CA ALA A 224 -3.52 1.18 -24.18
C ALA A 224 -3.83 -0.07 -23.35
N PHE A 225 -4.97 -0.09 -22.66
CA PHE A 225 -5.44 -1.25 -21.91
C PHE A 225 -6.48 -2.03 -22.71
N PRO A 226 -6.24 -3.32 -22.98
CA PRO A 226 -7.16 -4.16 -23.71
C PRO A 226 -8.37 -4.54 -22.85
N ASP A 227 -9.39 -5.10 -23.50
CA ASP A 227 -10.49 -5.77 -22.81
C ASP A 227 -10.05 -7.15 -22.32
N SER A 228 -11.01 -7.91 -21.79
CA SER A 228 -10.90 -9.32 -21.47
C SER A 228 -10.13 -10.13 -22.53
N PRO A 229 -9.29 -11.11 -22.13
CA PRO A 229 -9.05 -11.58 -20.76
C PRO A 229 -7.97 -10.78 -20.00
N PHE A 230 -7.37 -9.76 -20.61
CA PHE A 230 -6.19 -9.05 -20.07
C PHE A 230 -6.53 -7.70 -19.44
N ALA A 231 -7.81 -7.41 -19.21
CA ALA A 231 -8.26 -6.18 -18.58
C ALA A 231 -7.59 -5.96 -17.21
N GLY A 232 -6.92 -4.82 -17.06
CA GLY A 232 -6.18 -4.45 -15.85
C GLY A 232 -4.74 -4.98 -15.77
N GLN A 233 -4.28 -5.78 -16.76
CA GLN A 233 -2.88 -6.17 -16.85
C GLN A 233 -1.99 -4.93 -16.98
N PRO A 234 -0.95 -4.77 -16.14
CA PRO A 234 -0.03 -3.65 -16.26
C PRO A 234 0.65 -3.59 -17.62
N GLN A 235 0.78 -2.39 -18.16
CA GLN A 235 1.53 -2.10 -19.38
C GLN A 235 2.83 -1.38 -19.01
N THR A 236 3.95 -1.85 -19.54
CA THR A 236 5.28 -1.27 -19.25
C THR A 236 5.89 -0.66 -20.51
N ARG A 237 6.43 0.55 -20.38
CA ARG A 237 7.16 1.26 -21.43
C ARG A 237 8.50 1.75 -20.89
N THR A 238 9.52 1.64 -21.72
CA THR A 238 10.82 2.27 -21.48
C THR A 238 10.87 3.56 -22.25
N LEU A 239 11.36 4.63 -21.62
CA LEU A 239 11.50 5.93 -22.25
C LEU A 239 12.89 6.49 -22.01
N ALA A 240 13.51 7.04 -23.05
CA ALA A 240 14.62 7.95 -22.86
C ALA A 240 14.06 9.26 -22.31
N PHE A 241 14.50 9.70 -21.15
CA PHE A 241 14.15 10.98 -20.56
C PHE A 241 15.47 11.62 -20.12
N PRO A 242 15.65 12.94 -20.34
CA PRO A 242 16.87 13.63 -19.92
C PRO A 242 17.10 13.54 -18.40
#